data_AF-A0AA35RYK2-F1
#
_entry.id   AF-A0AA35RYK2-F1
#
_cell.length_a   1.000
_cell.length_b   1.000
_cell.length_c   1.000
_cell.angle_alpha   90.00
_cell.angle_beta   90.00
_cell.angle_gamma   90.00
#
_symmetry.space_group_name_H-M   'P 1'
#
loop_
_entity.id
_entity.type
_entity.pdbx_description
1 polymer ?
#
loop_
_entity_poly.entity_id
_entity_poly.type
_entity_poly.pdbx_seq_one_letter_code
_entity_poly.pdbx_strand_id
1 'polypeptide(L)'
;MTQPTSGKADRPAPSGPSDPERSVQTRMEKLGQLRERGIEPFAYNYARTDRARAVASAFEAAEAAGALSERGQGEEVRIGGRMVAFRGHGKSAFADLEDGSGRIQVYFRRNLVGAQAFENLDLLDLGDWIGAQGRLFRTRMGQITVQVSAWTLLTKSLRPLPLGKTEVDSGTGERTTHSGFADTAARYRQRYADLAVNPEVRQVFRARSRIVTTARRFLDAHGFLEVETPVLQPLYGGATARPFVTRHHSLDTRLFLRIADELYLKRLIVGGFERVYELSKDFRNEGLSRFHNPEFTMLEFYQAFADYHDMMALVEELVTEIATEVTGDAIVTYQGERISLVPPFKRIRLMEALGAALGEDPLEMDDEALSTRATLITSPFSLPSILLHGRGAGKAHRQAF
;
A
#
# COMPACT_ATOMS: atom_id res chain seq x y z
N MET A 1 65.02 -27.70 15.49
CA MET A 1 64.68 -26.34 15.08
C MET A 1 63.85 -26.42 13.80
N THR A 2 62.53 -26.33 13.91
CA THR A 2 61.61 -26.10 12.78
C THR A 2 60.27 -25.69 13.38
N GLN A 3 59.90 -24.41 13.21
CA GLN A 3 58.60 -23.87 13.58
C GLN A 3 57.52 -24.34 12.60
N PRO A 4 56.27 -24.59 13.04
CA PRO A 4 55.13 -24.63 12.14
C PRO A 4 54.55 -23.22 11.94
N THR A 5 54.14 -22.99 10.70
CA THR A 5 53.59 -21.77 10.11
C THR A 5 52.20 -21.45 10.64
N SER A 6 51.96 -20.16 10.95
CA SER A 6 50.67 -19.65 11.39
C SER A 6 49.64 -19.59 10.25
N GLY A 7 48.59 -20.40 10.35
CA GLY A 7 47.43 -20.39 9.44
C GLY A 7 46.60 -19.10 9.53
N LYS A 8 46.13 -18.64 8.38
CA LYS A 8 45.17 -17.53 8.21
C LYS A 8 43.87 -17.85 8.95
N ALA A 9 43.38 -16.92 9.76
CA ALA A 9 42.03 -16.98 10.33
C ALA A 9 40.99 -16.65 9.25
N ASP A 10 40.23 -17.67 8.84
CA ASP A 10 39.05 -17.50 7.98
C ASP A 10 37.98 -16.66 8.72
N ARG A 11 37.43 -15.66 8.02
CA ARG A 11 36.25 -14.91 8.49
C ARG A 11 35.02 -15.83 8.40
N PRO A 12 34.11 -15.80 9.38
CA PRO A 12 32.92 -16.64 9.34
C PRO A 12 32.01 -16.21 8.18
N ALA A 13 31.56 -17.18 7.40
CA ALA A 13 30.50 -17.03 6.41
C ALA A 13 29.19 -16.57 7.09
N PRO A 14 28.29 -15.86 6.38
CA PRO A 14 27.01 -15.45 6.95
C PRO A 14 26.16 -16.69 7.25
N SER A 15 26.02 -17.00 8.54
CA SER A 15 25.24 -18.10 9.07
C SER A 15 23.74 -17.89 8.84
N GLY A 16 22.99 -18.99 8.67
CA GLY A 16 21.55 -19.09 8.38
C GLY A 16 20.60 -18.41 9.40
N PRO A 17 19.28 -18.70 9.36
CA PRO A 17 18.27 -17.91 10.07
C PRO A 17 18.60 -17.88 11.56
N SER A 18 19.08 -16.72 12.02
CA SER A 18 19.39 -16.50 13.42
C SER A 18 18.09 -16.53 14.21
N ASP A 19 18.10 -17.22 15.35
CA ASP A 19 17.11 -17.03 16.40
C ASP A 19 16.81 -15.52 16.58
N PRO A 20 15.55 -15.08 16.39
CA PRO A 20 15.17 -13.67 16.50
C PRO A 20 15.64 -13.02 17.81
N GLU A 21 15.65 -13.77 18.91
CA GLU A 21 16.09 -13.27 20.22
C GLU A 21 17.59 -13.00 20.23
N ARG A 22 18.38 -13.93 19.68
CA ARG A 22 19.82 -13.77 19.51
C ARG A 22 20.17 -12.58 18.60
N SER A 23 19.40 -12.36 17.53
CA SER A 23 19.59 -11.21 16.64
C SER A 23 19.33 -9.88 17.35
N VAL A 24 18.27 -9.82 18.16
CA VAL A 24 17.96 -8.63 18.98
C VAL A 24 19.07 -8.37 19.99
N GLN A 25 19.56 -9.41 20.68
CA GLN A 25 20.64 -9.29 21.65
C GLN A 25 21.93 -8.72 21.03
N THR A 26 22.37 -9.26 19.88
CA THR A 26 23.53 -8.71 19.16
C THR A 26 23.35 -7.24 18.76
N ARG A 27 22.13 -6.85 18.34
CA ARG A 27 21.82 -5.45 17.97
C ARG A 27 21.84 -4.53 19.21
N MET A 28 21.44 -5.03 20.37
CA MET A 28 21.52 -4.32 21.66
C MET A 28 22.97 -4.13 22.11
N GLU A 29 23.84 -5.11 21.91
CA GLU A 29 25.28 -4.99 22.18
C GLU A 29 25.93 -3.94 21.28
N LYS A 30 25.62 -3.98 19.97
CA LYS A 30 26.07 -2.95 19.02
C LYS A 30 25.56 -1.55 19.40
N LEU A 31 24.33 -1.44 19.90
CA LEU A 31 23.78 -0.19 20.43
C LEU A 31 24.62 0.35 21.60
N GLY A 32 25.06 -0.52 22.52
CA GLY A 32 25.99 -0.15 23.60
C GLY A 32 27.31 0.39 23.06
N GLN A 33 27.93 -0.33 22.13
CA GLN A 33 29.20 0.07 21.50
C GLN A 33 29.10 1.41 20.75
N LEU A 34 27.96 1.68 20.09
CA LEU A 34 27.72 2.97 19.44
C LEU A 34 27.75 4.12 20.46
N ARG A 35 27.09 3.95 21.61
CA ARG A 35 27.08 4.95 22.69
C ARG A 35 28.45 5.16 23.32
N GLU A 36 29.19 4.09 23.57
CA GLU A 36 30.57 4.16 24.08
C GLU A 36 31.50 4.93 23.15
N ARG A 37 31.26 4.84 21.83
CA ARG A 37 32.00 5.60 20.82
C ARG A 37 31.46 7.03 20.60
N GLY A 38 30.50 7.48 21.42
CA GLY A 38 29.91 8.82 21.32
C GLY A 38 29.00 9.02 20.11
N ILE A 39 28.52 7.94 19.48
CA ILE A 39 27.62 8.01 18.33
C ILE A 39 26.19 7.95 18.84
N GLU A 40 25.39 8.98 18.53
CA GLU A 40 23.96 9.01 18.85
C GLU A 40 23.20 7.97 18.00
N PRO A 41 22.64 6.89 18.59
CA PRO A 41 21.91 5.86 17.84
C PRO A 41 20.52 6.29 17.36
N PHE A 42 19.96 7.37 17.92
CA PHE A 42 18.64 7.88 17.58
C PHE A 42 18.72 9.40 17.36
N ALA A 43 19.08 9.80 16.15
CA ALA A 43 19.29 11.20 15.82
C ALA A 43 17.98 12.00 15.92
N TYR A 44 18.06 13.19 16.54
CA TYR A 44 16.94 14.12 16.67
C TYR A 44 16.54 14.75 15.33
N ASN A 45 17.50 14.93 14.42
CA ASN A 45 17.27 15.56 13.12
C ASN A 45 18.34 15.10 12.12
N TYR A 46 17.98 15.14 10.84
CA TYR A 46 18.92 15.07 9.73
C TYR A 46 18.41 15.97 8.59
N ALA A 47 19.17 17.02 8.28
CA ALA A 47 18.86 17.95 7.20
C ALA A 47 19.10 17.31 5.82
N ARG A 48 18.17 16.43 5.44
CA ARG A 48 18.11 15.79 4.12
C ARG A 48 17.75 16.85 3.08
N THR A 49 18.55 16.98 2.04
CA THR A 49 18.28 17.88 0.91
C THR A 49 17.52 17.16 -0.20
N ASP A 50 17.73 15.85 -0.37
CA ASP A 50 17.27 15.14 -1.56
C ASP A 50 16.62 13.78 -1.27
N ARG A 51 15.85 13.28 -2.25
CA ARG A 51 15.24 11.94 -2.24
C ARG A 51 15.92 11.02 -3.24
N ALA A 52 16.04 9.73 -2.91
CA ALA A 52 16.79 8.74 -3.69
C ALA A 52 16.49 8.77 -5.21
N ARG A 53 15.21 8.75 -5.60
CA ARG A 53 14.81 8.77 -7.02
C ARG A 53 15.10 10.10 -7.69
N ALA A 54 14.85 11.22 -7.00
CA ALA A 54 15.08 12.55 -7.55
C ALA A 54 16.57 12.78 -7.85
N VAL A 55 17.44 12.35 -6.94
CA VAL A 55 18.90 12.42 -7.09
C VAL A 55 19.38 11.61 -8.29
N ALA A 56 18.87 10.38 -8.46
CA ALA A 56 19.23 9.53 -9.59
C ALA A 56 18.83 10.19 -10.92
N SER A 57 17.59 10.69 -11.03
CA SER A 57 17.11 11.37 -12.24
C SER A 57 17.85 12.68 -12.52
N ALA A 58 18.18 13.47 -11.49
CA ALA A 58 18.97 14.69 -11.66
C ALA A 58 20.39 14.39 -12.17
N PHE A 59 21.01 13.31 -11.68
CA PHE A 59 22.31 12.88 -12.18
C PHE A 59 22.26 12.43 -13.64
N GLU A 60 21.25 11.65 -14.05
CA GLU A 60 21.08 11.23 -15.45
C GLU A 60 20.91 12.42 -16.39
N ALA A 61 20.12 13.43 -15.98
CA ALA A 61 19.96 14.66 -16.74
C ALA A 61 21.27 15.45 -16.86
N ALA A 62 22.04 15.56 -15.78
CA ALA A 62 23.33 16.25 -15.79
C ALA A 62 24.39 15.52 -16.64
N GLU A 63 24.40 14.19 -16.60
CA GLU A 63 25.27 13.36 -17.43
C GLU A 63 24.95 13.52 -18.92
N ALA A 64 23.66 13.47 -19.29
CA ALA A 64 23.22 13.69 -20.67
C ALA A 64 23.54 15.11 -21.17
N ALA A 65 23.55 16.10 -20.28
CA ALA A 65 23.89 17.48 -20.59
C ALA A 65 25.41 17.76 -20.59
N GLY A 66 26.26 16.78 -20.27
CA GLY A 66 27.71 16.99 -20.15
C GLY A 66 28.10 17.92 -18.99
N ALA A 67 27.24 18.07 -17.98
CA ALA A 67 27.40 19.00 -16.87
C ALA A 67 28.11 18.38 -15.64
N LEU A 68 28.71 17.20 -15.79
CA LEU A 68 29.50 16.58 -14.74
C LEU A 68 30.86 17.27 -14.61
N SER A 69 31.46 17.21 -13.43
CA SER A 69 32.86 17.64 -13.25
C SER A 69 33.83 16.84 -14.13
N GLU A 70 35.06 17.34 -14.29
CA GLU A 70 36.13 16.66 -15.05
C GLU A 70 36.40 15.21 -14.59
N ARG A 71 36.04 14.88 -13.34
CA ARG A 71 36.16 13.53 -12.76
C ARG A 71 34.90 12.68 -12.90
N GLY A 72 33.91 13.13 -13.68
CA GLY A 72 32.61 12.47 -13.84
C GLY A 72 31.74 12.51 -12.58
N GLN A 73 31.98 13.45 -11.67
CA GLN A 73 31.19 13.61 -10.44
C GLN A 73 30.09 14.66 -10.65
N GLY A 74 28.91 14.36 -10.13
CA GLY A 74 27.78 15.29 -10.05
C GLY A 74 27.81 16.13 -8.78
N GLU A 75 26.65 16.68 -8.45
CA GLU A 75 26.45 17.52 -7.27
C GLU A 75 26.64 16.75 -5.96
N GLU A 76 26.93 17.48 -4.89
CA GLU A 76 26.91 16.95 -3.54
C GLU A 76 25.46 16.90 -3.04
N VAL A 77 25.07 15.75 -2.47
CA VAL A 77 23.71 15.50 -1.99
C VAL A 77 23.74 15.02 -0.54
N ARG A 78 22.65 15.26 0.18
CA ARG A 78 22.38 14.69 1.51
C ARG A 78 21.11 13.87 1.45
N ILE A 79 21.27 12.55 1.44
CA ILE A 79 20.17 11.59 1.38
C ILE A 79 20.02 10.86 2.70
N GLY A 80 18.83 10.34 2.98
CA GLY A 80 18.57 9.52 4.16
C GLY A 80 17.60 8.41 3.83
N GLY A 81 17.88 7.21 4.33
CA GLY A 81 17.07 6.03 4.03
C GLY A 81 17.40 4.84 4.91
N ARG A 82 16.55 3.82 4.81
CA ARG A 82 16.76 2.53 5.46
C ARG A 82 17.81 1.74 4.68
N MET A 83 18.80 1.21 5.37
CA MET A 83 19.81 0.32 4.79
C MET A 83 19.21 -1.06 4.53
N VAL A 84 19.09 -1.43 3.25
CA VAL A 84 18.48 -2.71 2.81
C VAL A 84 19.51 -3.71 2.28
N ALA A 85 20.71 -3.25 1.95
CA ALA A 85 21.85 -4.10 1.62
C ALA A 85 23.15 -3.45 2.12
N PHE A 86 24.13 -4.28 2.51
CA PHE A 86 25.45 -3.83 2.94
C PHE A 86 26.52 -4.84 2.52
N ARG A 87 27.61 -4.37 1.93
CA ARG A 87 28.69 -5.19 1.34
C ARG A 87 30.05 -4.55 1.64
N GLY A 88 30.85 -5.20 2.48
CA GLY A 88 32.20 -4.75 2.85
C GLY A 88 33.29 -5.37 1.97
N HIS A 89 34.25 -4.55 1.53
CA HIS A 89 35.41 -4.94 0.73
C HIS A 89 36.68 -4.26 1.24
N GLY A 90 37.24 -4.78 2.34
CA GLY A 90 38.48 -4.28 2.94
C GLY A 90 38.37 -2.81 3.34
N LYS A 91 39.03 -1.91 2.58
CA LYS A 91 39.04 -0.45 2.83
C LYS A 91 37.87 0.30 2.18
N SER A 92 36.89 -0.42 1.67
CA SER A 92 35.69 0.15 1.04
C SER A 92 34.44 -0.64 1.36
N ALA A 93 33.27 -0.01 1.30
CA ALA A 93 32.00 -0.68 1.52
C ALA A 93 30.92 -0.04 0.63
N PHE A 94 29.93 -0.84 0.23
CA PHE A 94 28.74 -0.39 -0.47
C PHE A 94 27.51 -0.69 0.38
N ALA A 95 26.55 0.22 0.37
CA ALA A 95 25.22 -0.04 0.93
C ALA A 95 24.15 0.44 -0.05
N ASP A 96 22.96 -0.15 0.02
CA ASP A 96 21.79 0.35 -0.70
C ASP A 96 20.83 0.96 0.32
N LEU A 97 20.48 2.23 0.14
CA LEU A 97 19.53 2.96 0.97
C LEU A 97 18.19 3.07 0.25
N GLU A 98 17.12 2.81 0.98
CA GLU A 98 15.74 2.93 0.48
C GLU A 98 14.99 4.00 1.27
N ASP A 99 14.38 4.95 0.55
CA ASP A 99 13.47 5.94 1.08
C ASP A 99 12.06 5.78 0.46
N GLY A 100 11.15 6.71 0.76
CA GLY A 100 9.78 6.66 0.23
C GLY A 100 9.65 6.86 -1.29
N SER A 101 10.73 7.26 -1.97
CA SER A 101 10.79 7.51 -3.41
C SER A 101 11.44 6.38 -4.20
N GLY A 102 12.35 5.63 -3.58
CA GLY A 102 13.09 4.56 -4.25
C GLY A 102 14.38 4.18 -3.52
N ARG A 103 15.30 3.56 -4.27
CA ARG A 103 16.57 3.05 -3.77
C ARG A 103 17.74 3.76 -4.44
N ILE A 104 18.81 4.01 -3.69
CA ILE A 104 20.07 4.56 -4.20
C ILE A 104 21.25 3.86 -3.53
N GLN A 105 22.33 3.65 -4.28
CA GLN A 105 23.55 3.07 -3.73
C GLN A 105 24.39 4.17 -3.07
N VAL A 106 25.04 3.81 -1.97
CA VAL A 106 26.05 4.63 -1.30
C VAL A 106 27.35 3.86 -1.21
N TYR A 107 28.46 4.60 -1.31
CA TYR A 107 29.81 4.04 -1.34
C TYR A 107 30.70 4.73 -0.32
N PHE A 108 31.27 3.93 0.58
CA PHE A 108 32.19 4.37 1.63
C PHE A 108 33.62 3.99 1.28
N ARG A 109 34.56 4.93 1.43
CA ARG A 109 36.01 4.67 1.38
C ARG A 109 36.66 5.14 2.66
N ARG A 110 37.50 4.28 3.27
CA ARG A 110 38.19 4.58 4.54
C ARG A 110 38.94 5.92 4.53
N ASN A 111 39.64 6.20 3.43
CA ASN A 111 40.43 7.44 3.30
C ASN A 111 39.56 8.70 3.10
N LEU A 112 38.28 8.55 2.74
CA LEU A 112 37.37 9.66 2.49
C LEU A 112 36.52 9.98 3.72
N VAL A 113 35.92 8.97 4.35
CA VAL A 113 35.09 9.16 5.55
C VAL A 113 35.91 9.21 6.85
N GLY A 114 37.19 8.81 6.79
CA GLY A 114 38.06 8.68 7.96
C GLY A 114 38.08 7.26 8.55
N ALA A 115 39.21 6.88 9.15
CA ALA A 115 39.43 5.52 9.65
C ALA A 115 38.40 5.09 10.71
N GLN A 116 38.18 5.92 11.73
CA GLN A 116 37.26 5.63 12.82
C GLN A 116 35.80 5.57 12.33
N ALA A 117 35.35 6.54 11.53
CA ALA A 117 34.00 6.55 10.98
C ALA A 117 33.76 5.36 10.03
N PHE A 118 34.79 4.89 9.32
CA PHE A 118 34.70 3.69 8.49
C PHE A 118 34.59 2.42 9.34
N GLU A 119 35.39 2.29 10.41
CA GLU A 119 35.33 1.15 11.36
C GLU A 119 33.99 1.09 12.11
N ASN A 120 33.34 2.24 12.32
CA ASN A 120 32.00 2.31 12.92
C ASN A 120 30.90 1.73 12.01
N LEU A 121 31.14 1.54 10.70
CA LEU A 121 30.17 0.90 9.80
C LEU A 121 29.90 -0.56 10.20
N ASP A 122 30.84 -1.24 10.87
CA ASP A 122 30.66 -2.62 11.34
C ASP A 122 29.59 -2.74 12.45
N LEU A 123 29.24 -1.62 13.09
CA LEU A 123 28.18 -1.54 14.09
C LEU A 123 26.78 -1.34 13.48
N LEU A 124 26.71 -1.10 12.17
CA LEU A 124 25.44 -0.99 11.46
C LEU A 124 24.88 -2.37 11.13
N ASP A 125 23.57 -2.45 10.98
CA ASP A 125 22.84 -3.64 10.56
C ASP A 125 21.79 -3.29 9.50
N LEU A 126 21.43 -4.28 8.69
CA LEU A 126 20.28 -4.14 7.80
C LEU A 126 19.04 -3.73 8.59
N GLY A 127 18.30 -2.77 8.05
CA GLY A 127 17.14 -2.15 8.67
C GLY A 127 17.43 -0.84 9.41
N ASP A 128 18.69 -0.54 9.72
CA ASP A 128 19.08 0.75 10.29
C ASP A 128 18.79 1.90 9.33
N TRP A 129 18.44 3.06 9.86
CA TRP A 129 18.31 4.28 9.05
C TRP A 129 19.59 5.07 9.15
N ILE A 130 20.14 5.45 7.99
CA ILE A 130 21.33 6.28 7.94
C ILE A 130 21.13 7.47 7.00
N GLY A 131 21.80 8.57 7.33
CA GLY A 131 22.02 9.70 6.46
C GLY A 131 23.39 9.57 5.79
N ALA A 132 23.47 9.89 4.50
CA ALA A 132 24.70 9.89 3.74
C ALA A 132 24.84 11.21 2.98
N GLN A 133 25.96 11.88 3.18
CA GLN A 133 26.38 13.08 2.46
C GLN A 133 27.54 12.73 1.53
N GLY A 134 27.49 13.23 0.29
CA GLY A 134 28.61 13.07 -0.64
C GLY A 134 28.23 13.37 -2.08
N ARG A 135 29.20 13.20 -2.99
CA ARG A 135 29.02 13.52 -4.42
C ARG A 135 28.53 12.32 -5.21
N LEU A 136 27.67 12.58 -6.19
CA LEU A 136 27.22 11.53 -7.10
C LEU A 136 28.30 11.15 -8.10
N PHE A 137 28.33 9.88 -8.46
CA PHE A 137 29.11 9.36 -9.56
C PHE A 137 28.47 8.09 -10.12
N ARG A 138 28.86 7.72 -11.34
CA ARG A 138 28.49 6.43 -11.93
C ARG A 138 29.62 5.42 -11.70
N THR A 139 29.28 4.25 -11.15
CA THR A 139 30.22 3.15 -11.00
C THR A 139 30.55 2.54 -12.36
N ARG A 140 31.62 1.73 -12.45
CA ARG A 140 31.97 0.99 -13.68
C ARG A 140 30.86 0.05 -14.16
N MET A 141 30.01 -0.41 -13.25
CA MET A 141 28.85 -1.25 -13.57
C MET A 141 27.61 -0.43 -13.99
N GLY A 142 27.76 0.87 -14.19
CA GLY A 142 26.68 1.75 -14.63
C GLY A 142 25.73 2.22 -13.53
N GLN A 143 25.91 1.82 -12.26
CA GLN A 143 25.02 2.22 -11.17
C GLN A 143 25.35 3.62 -10.66
N ILE A 144 24.34 4.47 -10.48
CA ILE A 144 24.45 5.80 -9.87
C ILE A 144 24.60 5.64 -8.36
N THR A 145 25.63 6.29 -7.80
CA THR A 145 26.08 6.04 -6.42
C THR A 145 26.51 7.33 -5.76
N VAL A 146 26.17 7.51 -4.48
CA VAL A 146 26.70 8.60 -3.64
C VAL A 146 28.05 8.16 -3.08
N GLN A 147 29.13 8.84 -3.45
CA GLN A 147 30.44 8.68 -2.83
C GLN A 147 30.44 9.44 -1.50
N VAL A 148 30.29 8.70 -0.41
CA VAL A 148 30.05 9.25 0.92
C VAL A 148 31.29 9.93 1.47
N SER A 149 31.16 11.21 1.84
CA SER A 149 32.15 11.98 2.60
C SER A 149 31.83 11.97 4.10
N ALA A 150 30.55 11.95 4.47
CA ALA A 150 30.10 11.86 5.85
C ALA A 150 28.81 11.05 5.96
N TRP A 151 28.64 10.33 7.08
CA TRP A 151 27.42 9.58 7.37
C TRP A 151 26.96 9.78 8.80
N THR A 152 25.66 9.59 9.03
CA THR A 152 25.03 9.74 10.34
C THR A 152 24.09 8.58 10.58
N LEU A 153 24.22 7.90 11.72
CA LEU A 153 23.19 6.96 12.17
C LEU A 153 21.95 7.75 12.56
N LEU A 154 20.82 7.49 11.91
CA LEU A 154 19.56 8.17 12.21
C LEU A 154 18.73 7.37 13.21
N THR A 155 18.68 6.05 13.05
CA THR A 155 17.93 5.16 13.93
C THR A 155 18.50 3.76 13.85
N LYS A 156 18.94 3.23 14.99
CA LYS A 156 19.29 1.82 15.13
C LYS A 156 18.03 0.95 15.11
N SER A 157 17.95 0.00 14.18
CA SER A 157 16.94 -1.05 14.17
C SER A 157 17.35 -2.16 15.12
N LEU A 158 16.59 -2.35 16.20
CA LEU A 158 16.86 -3.38 17.21
C LEU A 158 16.23 -4.73 16.86
N ARG A 159 15.14 -4.72 16.10
CA ARG A 159 14.51 -5.93 15.57
C ARG A 159 14.87 -6.06 14.08
N PRO A 160 15.35 -7.23 13.63
CA PRO A 160 15.56 -7.46 12.20
C PRO A 160 14.22 -7.44 11.47
N LEU A 161 14.19 -6.85 10.28
CA LEU A 161 13.05 -6.97 9.38
C LEU A 161 13.10 -8.33 8.65
N PRO A 162 11.94 -8.91 8.31
CA PRO A 162 11.86 -10.11 7.49
C PRO A 162 12.13 -9.79 6.01
N LEU A 163 13.34 -9.31 5.72
CA LEU A 163 13.77 -8.96 4.36
C LEU A 163 13.76 -10.21 3.47
N GLY A 164 13.11 -10.13 2.32
CA GLY A 164 13.16 -11.18 1.31
C GLY A 164 14.51 -11.25 0.60
N LYS A 165 14.78 -12.37 -0.07
CA LYS A 165 15.93 -12.49 -0.97
C LYS A 165 15.51 -12.04 -2.37
N THR A 166 16.09 -10.96 -2.87
CA THR A 166 15.90 -10.53 -4.26
C THR A 166 16.91 -11.22 -5.15
N GLU A 167 16.42 -12.11 -6.01
CA GLU A 167 17.15 -12.64 -7.15
C GLU A 167 16.91 -11.73 -8.35
N VAL A 168 17.95 -11.51 -9.15
CA VAL A 168 17.86 -10.80 -10.42
C VAL A 168 18.13 -11.83 -11.49
N ASP A 169 17.17 -12.06 -12.37
CA ASP A 169 17.39 -12.88 -13.56
C ASP A 169 18.43 -12.18 -14.45
N SER A 170 19.54 -12.86 -14.72
CA SER A 170 20.67 -12.31 -15.47
C SER A 170 20.39 -12.14 -16.97
N GLY A 171 19.34 -12.76 -17.50
CA GLY A 171 18.93 -12.67 -18.90
C GLY A 171 17.81 -11.66 -19.15
N THR A 172 16.86 -11.51 -18.23
CA THR A 172 15.69 -10.61 -18.39
C THR A 172 15.79 -9.33 -17.55
N GLY A 173 16.68 -9.29 -16.55
CA GLY A 173 16.76 -8.20 -15.58
C GLY A 173 15.61 -8.20 -14.57
N GLU A 174 14.74 -9.20 -14.60
CA GLU A 174 13.58 -9.31 -13.72
C GLU A 174 14.02 -9.58 -12.28
N ARG A 175 13.43 -8.84 -11.33
CA ARG A 175 13.73 -8.96 -9.90
C ARG A 175 12.67 -9.78 -9.19
N THR A 176 13.00 -11.02 -8.86
CA THR A 176 12.13 -11.89 -8.07
C THR A 176 12.54 -11.77 -6.61
N THR A 177 11.72 -11.10 -5.78
CA THR A 177 11.96 -11.07 -4.33
C THR A 177 11.20 -12.22 -3.69
N HIS A 178 11.93 -13.25 -3.26
CA HIS A 178 11.40 -14.32 -2.41
C HIS A 178 11.10 -13.72 -1.04
N SER A 179 9.84 -13.36 -0.83
CA SER A 179 9.37 -12.63 0.35
C SER A 179 9.59 -13.46 1.62
N GLY A 180 10.46 -12.97 2.51
CA GLY A 180 10.59 -13.48 3.88
C GLY A 180 9.38 -13.16 4.76
N PHE A 181 8.40 -12.40 4.25
CA PHE A 181 7.19 -12.00 4.97
C PHE A 181 5.92 -12.29 4.17
N ALA A 182 5.76 -13.56 3.79
CA ALA A 182 4.63 -14.03 2.97
C ALA A 182 3.36 -14.32 3.78
N ASP A 183 3.48 -14.63 5.09
CA ASP A 183 2.33 -14.97 5.93
C ASP A 183 1.34 -13.81 6.04
N THR A 184 0.19 -13.95 5.39
CA THR A 184 -0.84 -12.91 5.28
C THR A 184 -1.32 -12.44 6.65
N ALA A 185 -1.47 -13.34 7.62
CA ALA A 185 -1.94 -12.98 8.95
C ALA A 185 -0.92 -12.13 9.73
N ALA A 186 0.37 -12.49 9.67
CA ALA A 186 1.46 -11.71 10.26
C ALA A 186 1.61 -10.36 9.57
N ARG A 187 1.48 -10.28 8.25
CA ARG A 187 1.50 -9.01 7.49
C ARG A 187 0.42 -8.05 7.95
N TYR A 188 -0.78 -8.55 8.21
CA TYR A 188 -1.88 -7.73 8.71
C TYR A 188 -1.64 -7.24 10.15
N ARG A 189 -1.07 -8.08 11.02
CA ARG A 189 -0.72 -7.68 12.41
C ARG A 189 0.47 -6.73 12.48
N GLN A 190 1.48 -6.92 11.63
CA GLN A 190 2.72 -6.13 11.62
C GLN A 190 2.82 -5.33 10.32
N ARG A 191 1.81 -4.48 10.08
CA ARG A 191 1.72 -3.68 8.84
C ARG A 191 2.98 -2.84 8.59
N TYR A 192 3.66 -2.37 9.64
CA TYR A 192 4.92 -1.63 9.51
C TYR A 192 6.03 -2.47 8.86
N ALA A 193 6.11 -3.77 9.15
CA ALA A 193 7.09 -4.67 8.56
C ALA A 193 6.74 -4.98 7.11
N ASP A 194 5.45 -5.22 6.84
CA ASP A 194 4.93 -5.44 5.49
C ASP A 194 5.24 -4.25 4.58
N LEU A 195 4.90 -3.03 5.02
CA LEU A 195 5.20 -1.80 4.27
C LEU A 195 6.71 -1.57 4.09
N ALA A 196 7.55 -2.06 5.00
CA ALA A 196 8.99 -1.88 4.91
C ALA A 196 9.63 -2.83 3.88
N VAL A 197 9.11 -4.05 3.72
CA VAL A 197 9.74 -5.09 2.88
C VAL A 197 9.00 -5.33 1.55
N ASN A 198 7.75 -4.90 1.43
CA ASN A 198 6.89 -5.09 0.26
C ASN A 198 6.45 -3.73 -0.34
N PRO A 199 7.24 -3.13 -1.26
CA PRO A 199 6.98 -1.82 -1.84
C PRO A 199 5.62 -1.68 -2.56
N GLU A 200 5.12 -2.75 -3.15
CA GLU A 200 3.84 -2.83 -3.85
C GLU A 200 2.66 -2.60 -2.90
N VAL A 201 2.76 -3.04 -1.64
CA VAL A 201 1.76 -2.74 -0.61
C VAL A 201 1.66 -1.22 -0.39
N ARG A 202 2.78 -0.50 -0.43
CA ARG A 202 2.77 0.98 -0.30
C ARG A 202 1.99 1.64 -1.44
N GLN A 203 1.95 1.03 -2.62
CA GLN A 203 1.17 1.53 -3.76
C GLN A 203 -0.34 1.32 -3.54
N VAL A 204 -0.76 0.20 -2.94
CA VAL A 204 -2.16 -0.03 -2.57
C VAL A 204 -2.67 1.08 -1.63
N PHE A 205 -1.88 1.47 -0.63
CA PHE A 205 -2.26 2.57 0.27
C PHE A 205 -2.30 3.93 -0.43
N ARG A 206 -1.41 4.17 -1.40
CA ARG A 206 -1.42 5.41 -2.22
C ARG A 206 -2.64 5.45 -3.13
N ALA A 207 -2.97 4.33 -3.76
CA ALA A 207 -4.17 4.18 -4.58
C ALA A 207 -5.42 4.46 -3.73
N ARG A 208 -5.54 3.85 -2.54
CA ARG A 208 -6.64 4.14 -1.60
C ARG A 208 -6.76 5.63 -1.26
N SER A 209 -5.64 6.29 -0.97
CA SER A 209 -5.63 7.74 -0.70
C SER A 209 -6.13 8.54 -1.91
N ARG A 210 -5.66 8.20 -3.13
CA ARG A 210 -6.13 8.83 -4.36
C ARG A 210 -7.63 8.61 -4.59
N ILE A 211 -8.14 7.39 -4.42
CA ILE A 211 -9.58 7.09 -4.52
C ILE A 211 -10.40 8.05 -3.67
N VAL A 212 -10.02 8.22 -2.40
CA VAL A 212 -10.72 9.10 -1.46
C VAL A 212 -10.63 10.57 -1.89
N THR A 213 -9.44 11.05 -2.25
CA THR A 213 -9.25 12.43 -2.72
C THR A 213 -10.03 12.73 -4.00
N THR A 214 -10.05 11.79 -4.93
CA THR A 214 -10.80 11.92 -6.19
C THR A 214 -12.30 11.93 -5.96
N ALA A 215 -12.80 11.07 -5.06
CA ALA A 215 -14.21 11.06 -4.69
C ALA A 215 -14.66 12.41 -4.11
N ARG A 216 -13.86 13.00 -3.20
CA ARG A 216 -14.10 14.35 -2.68
C ARG A 216 -14.13 15.39 -3.80
N ARG A 217 -13.05 15.46 -4.59
CA ARG A 217 -12.93 16.41 -5.71
C ARG A 217 -14.12 16.32 -6.66
N PHE A 218 -14.55 15.10 -6.99
CA PHE A 218 -15.70 14.86 -7.84
C PHE A 218 -16.97 15.42 -7.21
N LEU A 219 -17.30 15.04 -5.97
CA LEU A 219 -18.52 15.49 -5.30
C LEU A 219 -18.53 17.00 -5.06
N ASP A 220 -17.40 17.58 -4.66
CA ASP A 220 -17.24 19.03 -4.48
C ASP A 220 -17.49 19.78 -5.81
N ALA A 221 -16.96 19.27 -6.93
CA ALA A 221 -17.19 19.85 -8.25
C ALA A 221 -18.66 19.73 -8.70
N HIS A 222 -19.41 18.75 -8.17
CA HIS A 222 -20.84 18.58 -8.39
C HIS A 222 -21.69 19.34 -7.35
N GLY A 223 -21.08 20.21 -6.54
CA GLY A 223 -21.79 21.07 -5.59
C GLY A 223 -22.32 20.35 -4.35
N PHE A 224 -21.79 19.16 -4.03
CA PHE A 224 -22.07 18.52 -2.75
C PHE A 224 -21.24 19.16 -1.64
N LEU A 225 -21.86 19.32 -0.46
CA LEU A 225 -21.18 19.79 0.74
C LEU A 225 -20.68 18.60 1.57
N GLU A 226 -19.37 18.52 1.84
CA GLU A 226 -18.83 17.57 2.82
C GLU A 226 -19.27 17.97 4.22
N VAL A 227 -19.81 17.02 4.99
CA VAL A 227 -20.28 17.23 6.36
C VAL A 227 -19.74 16.14 7.28
N GLU A 228 -19.80 16.37 8.59
CA GLU A 228 -19.51 15.35 9.60
C GLU A 228 -20.73 15.15 10.50
N THR A 229 -21.18 13.92 10.65
CA THR A 229 -22.33 13.56 11.50
C THR A 229 -21.92 12.71 12.71
N PRO A 230 -22.75 12.60 13.76
CA PRO A 230 -22.39 11.87 14.96
C PRO A 230 -22.09 10.37 14.73
N VAL A 231 -20.89 9.95 15.12
CA VAL A 231 -20.50 8.52 15.21
C VAL A 231 -21.17 7.84 16.41
N LEU A 232 -21.27 8.54 17.53
CA LEU A 232 -21.96 8.06 18.73
C LEU A 232 -23.42 8.50 18.69
N GLN A 233 -24.33 7.54 18.59
CA GLN A 233 -25.75 7.80 18.38
C GLN A 233 -26.59 7.22 19.52
N PRO A 234 -27.63 7.92 20.01
CA PRO A 234 -28.54 7.38 21.02
C PRO A 234 -29.43 6.27 20.45
N LEU A 235 -29.67 6.30 19.14
CA LEU A 235 -30.36 5.30 18.36
C LEU A 235 -29.59 5.12 17.05
N TYR A 236 -29.26 3.87 16.70
CA TYR A 236 -28.62 3.53 15.43
C TYR A 236 -29.66 3.19 14.38
N GLY A 237 -29.35 3.40 13.09
CA GLY A 237 -30.24 3.11 11.96
C GLY A 237 -29.56 3.42 10.63
N GLY A 238 -30.31 3.35 9.52
CA GLY A 238 -29.78 3.53 8.16
C GLY A 238 -29.22 2.26 7.52
N ALA A 239 -29.16 1.16 8.26
CA ALA A 239 -28.81 -0.16 7.73
C ALA A 239 -29.38 -1.28 8.61
N THR A 240 -29.33 -2.51 8.10
CA THR A 240 -29.61 -3.72 8.88
C THR A 240 -28.29 -4.34 9.34
N ALA A 241 -27.85 -3.99 10.55
CA ALA A 241 -26.61 -4.52 11.13
C ALA A 241 -26.66 -4.53 12.66
N ARG A 242 -25.86 -5.40 13.28
CA ARG A 242 -25.68 -5.39 14.74
C ARG A 242 -24.71 -4.25 15.13
N PRO A 243 -25.06 -3.35 16.06
CA PRO A 243 -24.17 -2.25 16.44
C PRO A 243 -23.12 -2.67 17.46
N PHE A 244 -22.06 -1.87 17.58
CA PHE A 244 -21.27 -1.80 18.80
C PHE A 244 -21.96 -0.89 19.82
N VAL A 245 -21.94 -1.29 21.09
CA VAL A 245 -22.61 -0.58 22.20
C VAL A 245 -21.57 -0.04 23.16
N THR A 246 -21.74 1.20 23.60
CA THR A 246 -20.89 1.85 24.61
C THR A 246 -21.75 2.63 25.62
N ARG A 247 -21.13 3.20 26.66
CA ARG A 247 -21.79 4.00 27.69
C ARG A 247 -21.10 5.36 27.82
N HIS A 248 -21.89 6.41 27.82
CA HIS A 248 -21.42 7.74 28.20
C HIS A 248 -21.55 7.88 29.72
N HIS A 249 -20.42 7.94 30.43
CA HIS A 249 -20.42 7.96 31.90
C HIS A 249 -21.10 9.20 32.51
N SER A 250 -20.79 10.42 32.04
CA SER A 250 -21.35 11.64 32.66
C SER A 250 -22.85 11.85 32.43
N LEU A 251 -23.39 11.37 31.30
CA LEU A 251 -24.82 11.44 30.97
C LEU A 251 -25.57 10.18 31.40
N ASP A 252 -24.85 9.23 32.00
CA ASP A 252 -25.30 7.89 32.36
C ASP A 252 -26.18 7.19 31.30
N THR A 253 -25.81 7.32 30.01
CA THR A 253 -26.63 6.84 28.91
C THR A 253 -25.90 5.85 28.02
N ARG A 254 -26.68 4.96 27.38
CA ARG A 254 -26.18 4.03 26.37
C ARG A 254 -26.07 4.75 25.03
N LEU A 255 -24.96 4.51 24.33
CA LEU A 255 -24.74 4.98 22.97
C LEU A 255 -24.35 3.81 22.08
N PHE A 256 -24.55 4.00 20.79
CA PHE A 256 -24.22 3.05 19.74
C PHE A 256 -23.24 3.70 18.79
N LEU A 257 -22.24 2.95 18.33
CA LEU A 257 -21.46 3.39 17.18
C LEU A 257 -22.33 3.23 15.94
N ARG A 258 -22.30 4.24 15.06
CA ARG A 258 -23.10 4.25 13.83
C ARG A 258 -22.82 3.04 12.94
N ILE A 259 -23.88 2.52 12.32
CA ILE A 259 -23.81 1.44 11.32
C ILE A 259 -23.94 1.96 9.87
N ALA A 260 -24.36 3.23 9.76
CA ALA A 260 -24.57 4.08 8.60
C ALA A 260 -24.77 5.53 9.10
N ASP A 261 -24.59 6.53 8.24
CA ASP A 261 -24.86 7.94 8.53
C ASP A 261 -26.10 8.51 7.80
N GLU A 262 -26.77 7.69 6.99
CA GLU A 262 -28.03 7.96 6.27
C GLU A 262 -29.01 8.89 7.03
N LEU A 263 -29.38 8.52 8.26
CA LEU A 263 -30.44 9.23 8.98
C LEU A 263 -30.04 10.66 9.34
N TYR A 264 -28.75 10.93 9.56
CA TYR A 264 -28.28 12.29 9.85
C TYR A 264 -28.15 13.10 8.57
N LEU A 265 -27.66 12.51 7.48
CA LEU A 265 -27.61 13.19 6.18
C LEU A 265 -29.01 13.58 5.70
N LYS A 266 -30.02 12.71 5.87
CA LYS A 266 -31.42 13.07 5.59
C LYS A 266 -31.96 14.21 6.46
N ARG A 267 -31.53 14.33 7.72
CA ARG A 267 -31.89 15.50 8.57
C ARG A 267 -31.31 16.80 8.03
N LEU A 268 -30.13 16.76 7.43
CA LEU A 268 -29.53 17.92 6.77
C LEU A 268 -30.31 18.32 5.51
N ILE A 269 -30.80 17.34 4.74
CA ILE A 269 -31.71 17.60 3.62
C ILE A 269 -32.99 18.30 4.11
N VAL A 270 -33.62 17.78 5.17
CA VAL A 270 -34.77 18.45 5.81
C VAL A 270 -34.43 19.86 6.30
N GLY A 271 -33.20 20.06 6.77
CA GLY A 271 -32.67 21.36 7.19
C GLY A 271 -32.39 22.36 6.06
N GLY A 272 -32.57 21.96 4.80
CA GLY A 272 -32.45 22.84 3.63
C GLY A 272 -31.14 22.71 2.85
N PHE A 273 -30.23 21.79 3.23
CA PHE A 273 -29.10 21.47 2.35
C PHE A 273 -29.57 20.59 1.19
N GLU A 274 -29.30 20.98 -0.05
CA GLU A 274 -29.77 20.20 -1.20
C GLU A 274 -28.84 19.07 -1.61
N ARG A 275 -27.53 19.18 -1.31
CA ARG A 275 -26.52 18.17 -1.68
C ARG A 275 -25.49 18.02 -0.57
N VAL A 276 -25.45 16.86 0.06
CA VAL A 276 -24.52 16.57 1.16
C VAL A 276 -23.85 15.23 0.96
N TYR A 277 -22.62 15.08 1.43
CA TYR A 277 -21.95 13.79 1.49
C TYR A 277 -21.08 13.66 2.74
N GLU A 278 -20.82 12.43 3.15
CA GLU A 278 -19.86 12.13 4.20
C GLU A 278 -18.99 10.91 3.79
N LEU A 279 -17.67 11.06 3.96
CA LEU A 279 -16.70 9.96 3.88
C LEU A 279 -16.33 9.52 5.29
N SER A 280 -16.93 8.42 5.71
CA SER A 280 -17.24 8.17 7.11
C SER A 280 -16.74 6.80 7.57
N LYS A 281 -16.49 6.65 8.88
CA LYS A 281 -16.30 5.33 9.49
C LYS A 281 -17.62 4.78 10.00
N ASP A 282 -17.94 3.57 9.59
CA ASP A 282 -19.07 2.80 10.10
C ASP A 282 -18.60 1.54 10.82
N PHE A 283 -19.42 1.11 11.78
CA PHE A 283 -19.07 0.06 12.72
C PHE A 283 -20.17 -1.00 12.79
N ARG A 284 -19.88 -2.20 12.26
CA ARG A 284 -20.83 -3.33 12.27
C ARG A 284 -20.24 -4.50 13.06
N ASN A 285 -20.93 -4.90 14.11
CA ASN A 285 -20.51 -5.95 15.03
C ASN A 285 -20.86 -7.34 14.47
N GLU A 286 -20.18 -7.67 13.38
CA GLU A 286 -20.41 -8.83 12.52
C GLU A 286 -19.11 -9.65 12.37
N GLY A 287 -19.21 -10.79 11.67
CA GLY A 287 -18.07 -11.65 11.40
C GLY A 287 -17.04 -11.03 10.45
N LEU A 288 -15.78 -11.46 10.58
CA LEU A 288 -14.70 -11.09 9.67
C LEU A 288 -14.74 -11.94 8.40
N SER A 289 -14.56 -11.32 7.24
CA SER A 289 -14.33 -12.05 5.99
C SER A 289 -13.43 -11.26 5.04
N ARG A 290 -13.13 -11.81 3.86
CA ARG A 290 -12.39 -11.09 2.82
C ARG A 290 -13.03 -9.75 2.43
N PHE A 291 -14.34 -9.62 2.61
CA PHE A 291 -15.12 -8.44 2.24
C PHE A 291 -15.68 -7.67 3.44
N HIS A 292 -15.54 -8.17 4.67
CA HIS A 292 -16.15 -7.58 5.86
C HIS A 292 -15.11 -7.34 6.95
N ASN A 293 -14.99 -6.08 7.36
CA ASN A 293 -14.24 -5.64 8.52
C ASN A 293 -15.18 -4.87 9.46
N PRO A 294 -15.16 -5.09 10.79
CA PRO A 294 -16.08 -4.45 11.72
C PRO A 294 -16.04 -2.93 11.71
N GLU A 295 -14.92 -2.33 11.29
CA GLU A 295 -14.77 -0.91 11.02
C GLU A 295 -14.39 -0.72 9.55
N PHE A 296 -15.20 0.01 8.79
CA PHE A 296 -14.90 0.27 7.38
C PHE A 296 -15.20 1.73 7.03
N THR A 297 -14.72 2.15 5.86
CA THR A 297 -15.02 3.49 5.34
C THR A 297 -16.11 3.37 4.30
N MET A 298 -17.15 4.17 4.44
CA MET A 298 -18.25 4.29 3.49
C MET A 298 -18.34 5.73 2.99
N LEU A 299 -18.80 5.87 1.76
CA LEU A 299 -19.26 7.15 1.21
C LEU A 299 -20.77 7.06 1.15
N GLU A 300 -21.46 7.96 1.84
CA GLU A 300 -22.87 8.25 1.61
C GLU A 300 -23.02 9.67 1.08
N PHE A 301 -23.95 9.86 0.14
CA PHE A 301 -24.32 11.18 -0.38
C PHE A 301 -25.81 11.24 -0.67
N TYR A 302 -26.39 12.42 -0.50
CA TYR A 302 -27.81 12.68 -0.70
C TYR A 302 -27.98 13.95 -1.53
N GLN A 303 -28.92 13.91 -2.48
CA GLN A 303 -29.28 15.01 -3.34
C GLN A 303 -30.81 15.18 -3.35
N ALA A 304 -31.28 16.37 -3.01
CA ALA A 304 -32.67 16.77 -3.14
C ALA A 304 -33.09 16.85 -4.61
N PHE A 305 -34.38 16.61 -4.87
CA PHE A 305 -34.99 16.64 -6.22
C PHE A 305 -34.39 15.65 -7.24
N ALA A 306 -33.65 14.65 -6.76
CA ALA A 306 -33.12 13.58 -7.58
C ALA A 306 -33.80 12.25 -7.25
N ASP A 307 -33.84 11.35 -8.24
CA ASP A 307 -34.23 9.96 -8.05
C ASP A 307 -33.02 9.02 -8.23
N TYR A 308 -33.28 7.71 -8.12
CA TYR A 308 -32.27 6.68 -8.30
C TYR A 308 -31.66 6.59 -9.72
N HIS A 309 -32.30 7.11 -10.78
CA HIS A 309 -31.71 7.21 -12.12
C HIS A 309 -30.64 8.28 -12.18
N ASP A 310 -30.87 9.43 -11.52
CA ASP A 310 -29.84 10.44 -11.34
C ASP A 310 -28.65 9.87 -10.56
N MET A 311 -28.94 9.12 -9.49
CA MET A 311 -27.88 8.46 -8.70
C MET A 311 -27.12 7.39 -9.49
N MET A 312 -27.79 6.63 -10.36
CA MET A 312 -27.11 5.67 -11.25
C MET A 312 -26.11 6.37 -12.17
N ALA A 313 -26.51 7.48 -12.81
CA ALA A 313 -25.61 8.24 -13.69
C ALA A 313 -24.42 8.84 -12.91
N LEU A 314 -24.69 9.45 -11.75
CA LEU A 314 -23.65 10.05 -10.91
C LEU A 314 -22.63 9.01 -10.40
N VAL A 315 -23.10 7.83 -10.01
CA VAL A 315 -22.22 6.72 -9.56
C VAL A 315 -21.37 6.18 -10.72
N GLU A 316 -21.95 6.04 -11.91
CA GLU A 316 -21.20 5.65 -13.12
C GLU A 316 -20.04 6.63 -13.36
N GLU A 317 -20.33 7.92 -13.41
CA GLU A 317 -19.31 8.97 -13.61
C GLU A 317 -18.25 8.97 -12.50
N LEU A 318 -18.66 8.90 -11.23
CA LEU A 318 -17.75 8.85 -10.08
C LEU A 318 -16.78 7.67 -10.15
N VAL A 319 -17.30 6.47 -10.44
CA VAL A 319 -16.47 5.25 -10.51
C VAL A 319 -15.50 5.31 -11.69
N THR A 320 -15.94 5.81 -12.85
CA THR A 320 -15.09 5.98 -14.04
C THR A 320 -13.97 7.00 -13.81
N GLU A 321 -14.27 8.15 -13.19
CA GLU A 321 -13.30 9.19 -12.84
C GLU A 321 -12.24 8.64 -11.87
N ILE A 322 -12.68 7.92 -10.83
CA ILE A 322 -11.78 7.28 -9.86
C ILE A 322 -10.88 6.25 -10.55
N ALA A 323 -11.43 5.39 -11.40
CA ALA A 323 -10.65 4.40 -12.12
C ALA A 323 -9.59 5.08 -12.99
N THR A 324 -9.99 6.04 -13.81
CA THR A 324 -9.09 6.77 -14.72
C THR A 324 -7.96 7.47 -13.96
N GLU A 325 -8.25 8.14 -12.85
CA GLU A 325 -7.21 8.83 -12.04
C GLU A 325 -6.24 7.83 -11.38
N VAL A 326 -6.74 6.70 -10.88
CA VAL A 326 -5.94 5.79 -10.05
C VAL A 326 -5.16 4.80 -10.90
N THR A 327 -5.76 4.30 -11.98
CA THR A 327 -5.18 3.27 -12.86
C THR A 327 -4.72 3.81 -14.21
N GLY A 328 -5.07 5.05 -14.58
CA GLY A 328 -4.76 5.66 -15.88
C GLY A 328 -5.70 5.24 -17.02
N ASP A 329 -6.69 4.40 -16.73
CA ASP A 329 -7.65 3.84 -17.68
C ASP A 329 -8.95 3.48 -16.92
N ALA A 330 -10.09 3.52 -17.61
CA ALA A 330 -11.38 3.06 -17.12
C ALA A 330 -11.57 1.53 -17.29
N ILE A 331 -10.67 0.85 -18.01
CA ILE A 331 -10.64 -0.61 -18.09
C ILE A 331 -9.61 -1.16 -17.11
N VAL A 332 -10.07 -1.94 -16.14
CA VAL A 332 -9.22 -2.52 -15.09
C VAL A 332 -9.11 -4.04 -15.25
N THR A 333 -7.97 -4.60 -14.85
CA THR A 333 -7.79 -6.06 -14.79
C THR A 333 -7.96 -6.54 -13.36
N TYR A 334 -8.89 -7.46 -13.14
CA TYR A 334 -9.13 -8.07 -11.83
C TYR A 334 -9.18 -9.59 -11.97
N GLN A 335 -8.31 -10.29 -11.25
CA GLN A 335 -8.21 -11.76 -11.29
C GLN A 335 -8.08 -12.37 -12.69
N GLY A 336 -7.41 -11.66 -13.61
CA GLY A 336 -7.22 -12.09 -15.01
C GLY A 336 -8.33 -11.66 -15.96
N GLU A 337 -9.43 -11.13 -15.45
CA GLU A 337 -10.54 -10.63 -16.26
C GLU A 337 -10.42 -9.12 -16.48
N ARG A 338 -10.75 -8.69 -17.70
CA ARG A 338 -10.85 -7.26 -18.05
C ARG A 338 -12.25 -6.77 -17.72
N ILE A 339 -12.35 -5.79 -16.84
CA ILE A 339 -13.60 -5.16 -16.42
C ILE A 339 -13.65 -3.75 -16.99
N SER A 340 -14.64 -3.46 -17.82
CA SER A 340 -14.91 -2.12 -18.31
C SER A 340 -15.70 -1.33 -17.28
N LEU A 341 -15.16 -0.22 -16.80
CA LEU A 341 -15.87 0.78 -15.98
C LEU A 341 -16.23 2.01 -16.83
N VAL A 342 -16.41 1.82 -18.13
CA VAL A 342 -16.93 2.86 -19.05
C VAL A 342 -18.46 2.85 -19.00
N PRO A 343 -19.12 4.00 -18.76
CA PRO A 343 -20.58 4.09 -18.76
C PRO A 343 -21.18 3.85 -20.16
N PRO A 344 -22.47 3.47 -20.25
CA PRO A 344 -23.35 3.14 -19.14
C PRO A 344 -23.08 1.74 -18.58
N PHE A 345 -23.28 1.54 -17.28
CA PHE A 345 -23.20 0.21 -16.69
C PHE A 345 -24.44 -0.60 -17.07
N LYS A 346 -24.29 -1.93 -17.11
CA LYS A 346 -25.40 -2.83 -17.40
C LYS A 346 -26.44 -2.73 -16.27
N ARG A 347 -27.64 -2.28 -16.59
CA ARG A 347 -28.79 -2.23 -15.68
C ARG A 347 -29.59 -3.53 -15.77
N ILE A 348 -29.81 -4.19 -14.63
CA ILE A 348 -30.61 -5.40 -14.53
C ILE A 348 -31.69 -5.22 -13.47
N ARG A 349 -32.89 -5.74 -13.72
CA ARG A 349 -33.98 -5.77 -12.73
C ARG A 349 -33.88 -7.07 -11.95
N LEU A 350 -33.94 -6.99 -10.62
CA LEU A 350 -33.75 -8.14 -9.72
C LEU A 350 -34.72 -9.28 -10.04
N MET A 351 -36.03 -8.98 -10.10
CA MET A 351 -37.05 -10.01 -10.30
C MET A 351 -36.96 -10.66 -11.68
N GLU A 352 -36.68 -9.89 -12.73
CA GLU A 352 -36.50 -10.40 -14.09
C GLU A 352 -35.24 -11.28 -14.19
N ALA A 353 -34.13 -10.86 -13.57
CA ALA A 353 -32.89 -11.62 -13.56
C ALA A 353 -33.04 -12.92 -12.76
N LEU A 354 -33.69 -12.86 -11.60
CA LEU A 354 -33.98 -14.03 -10.77
C LEU A 354 -34.92 -14.99 -11.49
N GLY A 355 -35.98 -14.50 -12.12
CA GLY A 355 -36.90 -15.33 -12.88
C GLY A 355 -36.24 -16.00 -14.08
N ALA A 356 -35.35 -15.29 -14.79
CA ALA A 356 -34.55 -15.88 -15.86
C ALA A 356 -33.60 -16.99 -15.36
N ALA A 357 -33.06 -16.87 -14.14
CA ALA A 357 -32.23 -17.90 -13.52
C ALA A 357 -33.07 -19.10 -13.02
N LEU A 358 -34.27 -18.85 -12.51
CA LEU A 358 -35.17 -19.87 -11.95
C LEU A 358 -36.03 -20.56 -13.02
N GLY A 359 -36.19 -19.94 -14.20
CA GLY A 359 -37.09 -20.39 -15.28
C GLY A 359 -38.57 -20.12 -15.02
N GLU A 360 -38.90 -19.36 -13.97
CA GLU A 360 -40.27 -19.08 -13.50
C GLU A 360 -40.32 -17.71 -12.81
N ASP A 361 -41.47 -17.04 -12.80
CA ASP A 361 -41.61 -15.75 -12.13
C ASP A 361 -41.51 -15.94 -10.61
N PRO A 362 -40.52 -15.33 -9.92
CA PRO A 362 -40.38 -15.50 -8.48
C PRO A 362 -41.57 -14.95 -7.68
N LEU A 363 -42.38 -14.05 -8.24
CA LEU A 363 -43.59 -13.52 -7.58
C LEU A 363 -44.76 -14.51 -7.56
N GLU A 364 -44.72 -15.53 -8.42
CA GLU A 364 -45.76 -16.57 -8.49
C GLU A 364 -45.42 -17.79 -7.62
N MET A 365 -44.26 -17.76 -6.93
CA MET A 365 -43.79 -18.82 -6.05
C MET A 365 -44.12 -18.49 -4.59
N ASP A 366 -44.46 -19.51 -3.79
CA ASP A 366 -44.47 -19.37 -2.33
C ASP A 366 -43.05 -19.32 -1.76
N ASP A 367 -42.93 -18.82 -0.51
CA ASP A 367 -41.63 -18.60 0.14
C ASP A 367 -40.78 -19.87 0.26
N GLU A 368 -41.41 -21.02 0.49
CA GLU A 368 -40.73 -22.31 0.65
C GLU A 368 -40.17 -22.79 -0.69
N ALA A 369 -40.99 -22.74 -1.74
CA ALA A 369 -40.61 -23.08 -3.10
C ALA A 369 -39.51 -22.15 -3.63
N LEU A 370 -39.64 -20.84 -3.39
CA LEU A 370 -38.66 -19.84 -3.80
C LEU A 370 -37.32 -20.06 -3.10
N SER A 371 -37.33 -20.22 -1.77
CA SER A 371 -36.12 -20.50 -0.99
C SER A 371 -35.43 -21.77 -1.47
N THR A 372 -36.19 -22.86 -1.65
CA THR A 372 -35.66 -24.14 -2.11
C THR A 372 -35.02 -24.00 -3.49
N ARG A 373 -35.69 -23.39 -4.47
CA ARG A 373 -35.12 -23.22 -5.80
C ARG A 373 -33.95 -22.25 -5.85
N ALA A 374 -33.96 -21.21 -5.03
CA ALA A 374 -32.85 -20.27 -4.95
C ALA A 374 -31.53 -20.95 -4.52
N THR A 375 -31.58 -21.98 -3.66
CA THR A 375 -30.39 -22.76 -3.28
C THR A 375 -29.76 -23.54 -4.44
N LEU A 376 -30.52 -23.79 -5.51
CA LEU A 376 -30.05 -24.51 -6.71
C LEU A 376 -29.31 -23.58 -7.70
N ILE A 377 -29.37 -22.26 -7.51
CA ILE A 377 -28.60 -21.30 -8.29
C ILE A 377 -27.13 -21.34 -7.82
N THR A 378 -26.32 -22.15 -8.49
CA THR A 378 -24.92 -22.44 -8.08
C THR A 378 -23.89 -21.40 -8.54
N SER A 379 -24.30 -20.36 -9.28
CA SER A 379 -23.40 -19.28 -9.68
C SER A 379 -24.16 -17.96 -9.90
N PRO A 380 -23.71 -16.85 -9.28
CA PRO A 380 -24.28 -15.52 -9.51
C PRO A 380 -24.04 -15.00 -10.94
N PHE A 381 -23.18 -15.66 -11.73
CA PHE A 381 -22.88 -15.34 -13.12
C PHE A 381 -23.46 -16.34 -14.13
N SER A 382 -24.21 -17.34 -13.68
CA SER A 382 -25.05 -18.19 -14.54
C SER A 382 -26.39 -17.54 -14.88
N LEU A 383 -26.43 -16.21 -14.99
CA LEU A 383 -27.50 -15.56 -15.74
C LEU A 383 -27.23 -15.89 -17.20
N PRO A 384 -28.11 -16.63 -17.89
CA PRO A 384 -27.86 -16.99 -19.28
C PRO A 384 -27.57 -15.73 -20.08
N SER A 385 -26.60 -15.82 -20.99
CA SER A 385 -26.27 -14.86 -22.05
C SER A 385 -27.45 -14.49 -22.97
N ILE A 386 -28.66 -14.93 -22.64
CA ILE A 386 -29.92 -14.76 -23.36
C ILE A 386 -30.43 -13.31 -23.36
N LEU A 387 -29.91 -12.42 -22.51
CA LEU A 387 -30.20 -10.98 -22.60
C LEU A 387 -29.19 -10.18 -23.44
N LEU A 388 -28.32 -10.83 -24.22
CA LEU A 388 -27.32 -10.16 -25.07
C LEU A 388 -27.81 -9.72 -26.44
N HIS A 389 -29.04 -10.06 -26.88
CA HIS A 389 -29.52 -9.65 -28.21
C HIS A 389 -30.91 -9.03 -28.13
N GLY A 390 -30.96 -7.73 -28.40
CA GLY A 390 -32.16 -7.12 -28.96
C GLY A 390 -32.60 -7.90 -30.19
N ARG A 391 -33.91 -8.09 -30.32
CA ARG A 391 -34.62 -8.80 -31.39
C ARG A 391 -33.88 -8.76 -32.75
N GLY A 392 -33.49 -9.93 -33.25
CA GLY A 392 -32.98 -10.10 -34.61
C GLY A 392 -32.67 -11.56 -34.91
N ALA A 393 -33.24 -12.10 -35.98
CA ALA A 393 -33.28 -13.52 -36.33
C ALA A 393 -31.91 -14.17 -36.61
N GLY A 394 -31.83 -15.50 -36.45
CA GLY A 394 -30.88 -16.33 -37.19
C GLY A 394 -30.36 -17.56 -36.46
N LYS A 395 -30.79 -18.75 -36.89
CA LYS A 395 -30.20 -20.06 -36.55
C LYS A 395 -28.72 -20.09 -36.96
N ALA A 396 -27.83 -20.71 -36.17
CA ALA A 396 -26.90 -21.76 -36.62
C ALA A 396 -25.89 -22.24 -35.56
N HIS A 397 -25.80 -23.57 -35.47
CA HIS A 397 -24.64 -24.44 -35.25
C HIS A 397 -23.76 -24.39 -33.99
N ARG A 398 -23.85 -25.50 -33.24
CA ARG A 398 -22.80 -26.13 -32.44
C ARG A 398 -21.52 -26.34 -33.25
N GLN A 399 -20.36 -26.06 -32.67
CA GLN A 399 -19.23 -26.99 -32.63
C GLN A 399 -18.20 -26.57 -31.58
N ALA A 400 -17.66 -27.58 -30.91
CA ALA A 400 -16.73 -27.50 -29.79
C ALA A 400 -15.30 -27.19 -30.23
N PHE A 401 -14.56 -26.46 -29.39
CA PHE A 401 -13.20 -26.80 -28.93
C PHE A 401 -12.97 -26.17 -27.56
#